data_AF-A0A7W6JFC6-F1
#
_entry.id   AF-A0A7W6JFC6-F1
#
_cell.length_a   1.000
_cell.length_b   1.000
_cell.length_c   1.000
_cell.angle_alpha   90.00
_cell.angle_beta   90.00
_cell.angle_gamma   90.00
#
_symmetry.space_group_name_H-M   'P 1'
#
loop_
_entity.id
_entity.type
_entity.pdbx_description
1 polymer ?
#
loop_
_entity_poly.entity_id
_entity_poly.type
_entity_poly.pdbx_seq_one_letter_code
_entity_poly.pdbx_strand_id
1 'polypeptide(L)'
;MSPEDFDRLQSLMASRAGFRLTRDRMKLAEHRLGPVARREGFETVDAMLASLWAKPVAGLGWSVIEALLNPESWFRRDRPTFETFGQELLPALCRAREGQPVRIWSAGCSTGQEVWSVAIAALETGAAVEIVATDLSQRALEKARTGAYTGFEIQRGLKAETMLRWFDQTEDAWIARAELRATVHFARANLLDPPADDTRFDVIFCRNVLNDMDPVRRGQVLENLERRLVDDGCLFLGPDEQIEGDSIAFRAVAGRRGLFVKSPSALRRAA
;
A
#
# COMPACT_ATOMS: atom_id res chain seq x y z
N MET A 1 24.02 -16.39 6.23
CA MET A 1 22.96 -16.11 7.25
C MET A 1 22.68 -17.36 8.08
N SER A 2 22.77 -17.28 9.41
CA SER A 2 22.45 -18.44 10.28
C SER A 2 20.93 -18.62 10.48
N PRO A 3 20.46 -19.82 10.91
CA PRO A 3 19.06 -20.00 11.31
C PRO A 3 18.61 -19.09 12.46
N GLU A 4 19.51 -18.80 13.41
CA GLU A 4 19.23 -17.89 14.54
C GLU A 4 19.07 -16.44 14.06
N ASP A 5 19.93 -15.98 13.14
CA ASP A 5 19.77 -14.67 12.52
C ASP A 5 18.42 -14.55 11.81
N PHE A 6 18.02 -15.62 11.12
CA PHE A 6 16.75 -15.65 10.44
C PHE A 6 15.58 -15.57 11.42
N ASP A 7 15.62 -16.30 12.53
CA ASP A 7 14.58 -16.22 13.57
C ASP A 7 14.45 -14.79 14.13
N ARG A 8 15.58 -14.10 14.35
CA ARG A 8 15.59 -12.68 14.77
C ARG A 8 15.03 -11.75 13.69
N LEU A 9 15.31 -12.00 12.41
CA LEU A 9 14.70 -11.27 11.30
C LEU A 9 13.18 -11.46 11.24
N GLN A 10 12.68 -12.69 11.47
CA GLN A 10 11.24 -12.94 11.53
C GLN A 10 10.59 -12.10 12.64
N SER A 11 11.19 -12.09 13.85
CA SER A 11 10.70 -11.27 14.96
C SER A 11 10.77 -9.77 14.66
N LEU A 12 11.84 -9.30 14.00
CA LEU A 12 11.97 -7.89 13.60
C LEU A 12 10.89 -7.49 12.60
N MET A 13 10.68 -8.29 11.55
CA MET A 13 9.66 -8.03 10.52
C MET A 13 8.24 -8.03 11.10
N ALA A 14 7.91 -9.03 11.92
CA ALA A 14 6.58 -9.15 12.52
C ALA A 14 6.30 -8.03 13.53
N SER A 15 7.30 -7.62 14.32
CA SER A 15 7.11 -6.59 15.35
C SER A 15 7.10 -5.17 14.81
N ARG A 16 7.88 -4.86 13.77
CA ARG A 16 8.04 -3.49 13.25
C ARG A 16 7.23 -3.20 12.00
N ALA A 17 7.07 -4.19 11.12
CA ALA A 17 6.38 -4.03 9.84
C ALA A 17 5.08 -4.85 9.75
N GLY A 18 4.88 -5.80 10.67
CA GLY A 18 3.66 -6.61 10.74
C GLY A 18 3.63 -7.79 9.76
N PHE A 19 4.71 -8.03 9.01
CA PHE A 19 4.78 -9.10 8.01
C PHE A 19 5.43 -10.36 8.56
N ARG A 20 4.89 -11.52 8.17
CA ARG A 20 5.54 -12.81 8.39
C ARG A 20 6.62 -13.02 7.34
N LEU A 21 7.84 -13.22 7.80
CA LEU A 21 8.92 -13.76 6.99
C LEU A 21 8.96 -15.27 7.24
N THR A 22 8.73 -16.08 6.22
CA THR A 22 8.68 -17.55 6.35
C THR A 22 10.00 -18.20 5.94
N ARG A 23 10.35 -19.35 6.53
CA ARG A 23 11.68 -20.00 6.32
C ARG A 23 11.99 -20.36 4.85
N ASP A 24 10.99 -20.61 4.02
CA ASP A 24 11.17 -20.82 2.58
C ASP A 24 11.73 -19.57 1.86
N ARG A 25 11.56 -18.37 2.45
CA ARG A 25 12.09 -17.10 1.94
C ARG A 25 13.50 -16.76 2.46
N MET A 26 14.17 -17.66 3.17
CA MET A 26 15.51 -17.42 3.73
C MET A 26 16.54 -17.02 2.67
N LYS A 27 16.57 -17.73 1.53
CA LYS A 27 17.47 -17.40 0.41
C LYS A 27 17.15 -16.05 -0.23
N LEU A 28 15.86 -15.72 -0.34
CA LEU A 28 15.41 -14.43 -0.85
C LEU A 28 15.87 -13.30 0.08
N ALA A 29 15.74 -13.50 1.40
CA ALA A 29 16.19 -12.53 2.39
C ALA A 29 17.69 -12.28 2.28
N GLU A 30 18.52 -13.33 2.22
CA GLU A 30 19.97 -13.20 2.04
C GLU A 30 20.33 -12.42 0.78
N HIS A 31 19.70 -12.76 -0.35
CA HIS A 31 19.92 -12.05 -1.62
C HIS A 31 19.54 -10.56 -1.53
N ARG A 32 18.41 -10.22 -0.91
CA ARG A 32 17.92 -8.83 -0.79
C ARG A 32 18.73 -8.01 0.22
N LEU A 33 19.30 -8.66 1.24
CA LEU A 33 20.14 -8.01 2.25
C LEU A 33 21.58 -7.76 1.75
N GLY A 34 22.06 -8.49 0.74
CA GLY A 34 23.39 -8.27 0.16
C GLY A 34 23.65 -6.81 -0.29
N PRO A 35 22.76 -6.21 -1.10
CA PRO A 35 22.88 -4.80 -1.47
C PRO A 35 22.80 -3.83 -0.28
N VAL A 36 22.03 -4.17 0.76
CA VAL A 36 21.97 -3.38 2.00
C VAL A 36 23.32 -3.42 2.71
N ALA A 37 23.89 -4.60 2.93
CA ALA A 37 25.19 -4.76 3.59
C ALA A 37 26.26 -3.92 2.91
N ARG A 38 26.36 -3.99 1.57
CA ARG A 38 27.33 -3.21 0.80
C ARG A 38 27.14 -1.70 0.94
N ARG A 39 25.90 -1.22 0.87
CA ARG A 39 25.58 0.21 1.00
C ARG A 39 25.92 0.75 2.39
N GLU A 40 25.68 -0.05 3.42
CA GLU A 40 25.94 0.30 4.82
C GLU A 40 27.41 0.03 5.23
N GLY A 41 28.28 -0.38 4.30
CA GLY A 41 29.72 -0.53 4.51
C GLY A 41 30.19 -1.88 5.08
N PHE A 42 29.34 -2.91 5.06
CA PHE A 42 29.69 -4.26 5.52
C PHE A 42 30.12 -5.16 4.36
N GLU A 43 31.13 -6.00 4.60
CA GLU A 43 31.63 -6.97 3.61
C GLU A 43 30.63 -8.10 3.33
N THR A 44 29.86 -8.51 4.35
CA THR A 44 28.91 -9.63 4.27
C THR A 44 27.60 -9.32 4.98
N VAL A 45 26.54 -10.03 4.60
CA VAL A 45 25.25 -10.01 5.30
C VAL A 45 25.41 -10.47 6.74
N ASP A 46 26.22 -11.50 6.98
CA ASP A 46 26.47 -12.03 8.33
C ASP A 46 27.13 -10.99 9.25
N ALA A 47 28.12 -10.25 8.75
CA ALA A 47 28.77 -9.18 9.51
C ALA A 47 27.78 -8.04 9.83
N MET A 48 26.93 -7.66 8.87
CA MET A 48 25.89 -6.65 9.06
C MET A 48 24.86 -7.08 10.12
N LEU A 49 24.36 -8.32 10.05
CA LEU A 49 23.38 -8.84 10.99
C LEU A 49 23.99 -8.96 12.40
N ALA A 50 25.21 -9.49 12.53
CA ALA A 50 25.93 -9.53 13.81
C ALA A 50 26.06 -8.14 14.43
N SER A 51 26.40 -7.11 13.63
CA SER A 51 26.45 -5.72 14.09
C SER A 51 25.09 -5.20 14.53
N LEU A 52 24.03 -5.42 13.73
CA LEU A 52 22.66 -5.00 14.05
C LEU A 52 22.17 -5.61 15.36
N TRP A 53 22.52 -6.87 15.61
CA TRP A 53 22.13 -7.61 16.80
C TRP A 53 22.90 -7.22 18.06
N ALA A 54 24.18 -6.90 17.93
CA ALA A 54 25.02 -6.47 19.04
C ALA A 54 24.75 -5.01 19.44
N LYS A 55 24.54 -4.15 18.44
CA LYS A 55 24.30 -2.71 18.63
C LYS A 55 23.17 -2.25 17.70
N PRO A 56 21.90 -2.41 18.12
CA PRO A 56 20.77 -2.01 17.29
C PRO A 56 20.79 -0.51 16.98
N VAL A 57 21.01 -0.16 15.71
CA VAL A 57 20.86 1.20 15.19
C VAL A 57 19.57 1.28 14.39
N ALA A 58 18.71 2.24 14.71
CA ALA A 58 17.38 2.36 14.10
C ALA A 58 17.44 2.46 12.57
N GLY A 59 18.40 3.22 12.02
CA GLY A 59 18.59 3.36 10.57
C GLY A 59 18.88 2.03 9.87
N LEU A 60 19.85 1.26 10.38
CA LEU A 60 20.20 -0.05 9.82
C LEU A 60 19.03 -1.04 9.91
N GLY A 61 18.33 -1.07 11.05
CA GLY A 61 17.14 -1.90 11.23
C GLY A 61 16.06 -1.60 10.20
N TRP A 62 15.79 -0.32 9.91
CA TRP A 62 14.85 0.09 8.87
C TRP A 62 15.31 -0.28 7.45
N SER A 63 16.60 -0.09 7.15
CA SER A 63 17.18 -0.51 5.87
C SER A 63 17.00 -2.01 5.61
N VAL A 64 17.14 -2.84 6.65
CA VAL A 64 16.89 -4.29 6.61
C VAL A 64 15.40 -4.57 6.38
N ILE A 65 14.50 -3.93 7.14
CA ILE A 65 13.06 -4.10 6.99
C ILE A 65 12.61 -3.75 5.57
N GLU A 66 12.97 -2.57 5.08
CA GLU A 66 12.56 -2.09 3.75
C GLU A 66 13.03 -3.01 2.61
N ALA A 67 14.21 -3.61 2.73
CA ALA A 67 14.71 -4.56 1.75
C ALA A 67 13.90 -5.86 1.70
N LEU A 68 13.26 -6.24 2.81
CA LEU A 68 12.50 -7.48 2.93
C LEU A 68 11.01 -7.31 2.63
N LEU A 69 10.49 -6.08 2.53
CA LEU A 69 9.12 -5.80 2.08
C LEU A 69 8.88 -6.29 0.64
N ASN A 70 7.64 -6.63 0.29
CA ASN A 70 7.27 -6.95 -1.08
C ASN A 70 6.94 -5.67 -1.85
N PRO A 71 7.74 -5.26 -2.86
CA PRO A 71 7.50 -4.02 -3.58
C PRO A 71 6.55 -4.18 -4.78
N GLU A 72 6.05 -5.39 -5.07
CA GLU A 72 5.37 -5.67 -6.33
C GLU A 72 4.08 -4.84 -6.51
N SER A 73 4.09 -3.96 -7.52
CA SER A 73 2.95 -3.14 -7.91
C SER A 73 2.97 -2.87 -9.42
N TRP A 74 1.79 -2.70 -10.01
CA TRP A 74 1.64 -2.31 -11.41
C TRP A 74 0.33 -1.57 -11.63
N PHE A 75 0.23 -0.83 -12.74
CA PHE A 75 -0.92 0.00 -13.03
C PHE A 75 -2.18 -0.83 -13.22
N ARG A 76 -3.29 -0.37 -12.65
CA ARG A 76 -4.61 -1.04 -12.74
C ARG A 76 -4.54 -2.55 -12.42
N ARG A 77 -3.71 -2.96 -11.45
CA ARG A 77 -3.66 -4.34 -10.91
C ARG A 77 -5.06 -4.76 -10.50
N ASP A 78 -5.59 -5.84 -11.05
CA ASP A 78 -7.02 -6.21 -10.92
C ASP A 78 -7.95 -5.14 -11.51
N ARG A 79 -7.82 -4.91 -12.82
CA ARG A 79 -8.55 -3.90 -13.60
C ARG A 79 -10.05 -3.76 -13.27
N PRO A 80 -10.85 -4.83 -13.03
CA PRO A 80 -12.25 -4.70 -12.64
C PRO A 80 -12.48 -3.85 -11.38
N THR A 81 -11.52 -3.84 -10.43
CA THR A 81 -11.56 -3.00 -9.23
C THR A 81 -11.55 -1.51 -9.59
N PHE A 82 -10.65 -1.10 -10.48
CA PHE A 82 -10.54 0.29 -10.92
C PHE A 82 -11.71 0.72 -11.82
N GLU A 83 -12.26 -0.21 -12.61
CA GLU A 83 -13.48 0.03 -13.40
C GLU A 83 -14.68 0.24 -12.47
N THR A 84 -14.88 -0.62 -11.46
CA THR A 84 -15.93 -0.45 -10.45
C THR A 84 -15.77 0.87 -9.68
N PHE A 85 -14.54 1.19 -9.27
CA PHE A 85 -14.25 2.45 -8.59
C PHE A 85 -14.60 3.67 -9.45
N GLY A 86 -14.04 3.76 -10.65
CA GLY A 86 -14.16 4.94 -11.51
C GLY A 86 -15.55 5.11 -12.12
N GLN A 87 -16.18 4.03 -12.57
CA GLN A 87 -17.43 4.10 -13.35
C GLN A 87 -18.69 4.05 -12.48
N GLU A 88 -18.61 3.44 -11.29
CA GLU A 88 -19.78 3.23 -10.43
C GLU A 88 -19.69 3.99 -9.10
N LEU A 89 -18.65 3.71 -8.30
CA LEU A 89 -18.57 4.22 -6.93
C LEU A 89 -18.26 5.70 -6.88
N LEU A 90 -17.26 6.16 -7.63
CA LEU A 90 -16.81 7.54 -7.57
C LEU A 90 -17.90 8.53 -7.99
N PRO A 91 -18.68 8.31 -9.07
CA PRO A 91 -19.83 9.16 -9.39
C PRO A 91 -20.92 9.15 -8.30
N ALA A 92 -21.15 8.01 -7.65
CA ALA A 92 -22.12 7.91 -6.56
C ALA A 92 -21.67 8.69 -5.32
N LEU A 93 -20.40 8.57 -4.94
CA LEU A 93 -19.80 9.32 -3.83
C LEU A 93 -19.80 10.83 -4.11
N CYS A 94 -19.45 11.26 -5.32
CA CYS A 94 -19.50 12.68 -5.68
C CYS A 94 -20.90 13.29 -5.51
N ARG A 95 -21.96 12.54 -5.88
CA ARG A 95 -23.34 12.97 -5.62
C ARG A 95 -23.66 13.03 -4.13
N ALA A 96 -23.23 12.03 -3.36
CA ALA A 96 -23.46 11.95 -1.92
C ALA A 96 -22.68 12.99 -1.10
N ARG A 97 -21.60 13.55 -1.64
CA ARG A 97 -20.75 14.56 -0.99
C ARG A 97 -21.09 16.00 -1.39
N GLU A 98 -22.10 16.20 -2.23
CA GLU A 98 -22.68 17.51 -2.56
C GLU A 98 -21.63 18.58 -2.96
N GLY A 99 -20.67 18.18 -3.80
CA GLY A 99 -19.61 19.06 -4.29
C GLY A 99 -18.36 19.16 -3.40
N GLN A 100 -18.34 18.50 -2.24
CA GLN A 100 -17.09 18.29 -1.49
C GLN A 100 -16.23 17.23 -2.18
N PRO A 101 -14.88 17.38 -2.18
CA PRO A 101 -14.00 16.36 -2.72
C PRO A 101 -14.15 15.00 -2.02
N VAL A 102 -14.11 13.92 -2.80
CA VAL A 102 -14.06 12.56 -2.26
C VAL A 102 -12.65 12.29 -1.75
N ARG A 103 -12.52 11.96 -0.46
CA ARG A 103 -11.24 11.68 0.20
C ARG A 103 -10.87 10.22 0.04
N ILE A 104 -9.70 9.97 -0.51
CA ILE A 104 -9.22 8.62 -0.83
C ILE A 104 -7.88 8.39 -0.15
N TRP A 105 -7.71 7.21 0.45
CA TRP A 105 -6.43 6.77 1.00
C TRP A 105 -5.94 5.51 0.29
N SER A 106 -4.76 5.55 -0.32
CA SER A 106 -4.02 4.35 -0.74
C SER A 106 -3.01 3.98 0.36
N ALA A 107 -3.36 2.97 1.14
CA ALA A 107 -2.65 2.45 2.30
C ALA A 107 -1.75 1.26 1.89
N GLY A 108 -0.44 1.49 1.80
CA GLY A 108 0.52 0.55 1.23
C GLY A 108 0.72 0.76 -0.27
N CYS A 109 0.94 2.02 -0.67
CA CYS A 109 0.93 2.42 -2.09
C CYS A 109 2.13 1.94 -2.91
N SER A 110 3.15 1.37 -2.28
CA SER A 110 4.43 0.96 -2.88
C SER A 110 4.98 2.08 -3.78
N THR A 111 5.38 1.75 -5.02
CA THR A 111 5.95 2.67 -6.00
C THR A 111 4.90 3.51 -6.73
N GLY A 112 3.66 3.59 -6.25
CA GLY A 112 2.66 4.59 -6.65
C GLY A 112 1.73 4.24 -7.80
N GLN A 113 1.90 3.08 -8.47
CA GLN A 113 1.09 2.75 -9.65
C GLN A 113 -0.41 2.63 -9.35
N GLU A 114 -0.80 2.14 -8.18
CA GLU A 114 -2.20 2.14 -7.73
C GLU A 114 -2.72 3.57 -7.59
N VAL A 115 -1.96 4.43 -6.94
CA VAL A 115 -2.31 5.83 -6.67
C VAL A 115 -2.55 6.60 -7.97
N TRP A 116 -1.65 6.46 -8.93
CA TRP A 116 -1.83 7.05 -10.25
C TRP A 116 -3.01 6.44 -11.01
N SER A 117 -3.29 5.15 -10.84
CA SER A 117 -4.47 4.52 -11.45
C SER A 117 -5.78 5.08 -10.89
N VAL A 118 -5.83 5.35 -9.57
CA VAL A 118 -6.95 6.02 -8.90
C VAL A 118 -7.09 7.47 -9.39
N ALA A 119 -5.99 8.23 -9.42
CA ALA A 119 -5.99 9.62 -9.88
C ALA A 119 -6.45 9.75 -11.34
N ILE A 120 -5.96 8.86 -12.22
CA ILE A 120 -6.41 8.79 -13.62
C ILE A 120 -7.92 8.54 -13.68
N ALA A 121 -8.44 7.56 -12.95
CA ALA A 121 -9.88 7.27 -12.96
C ALA A 121 -10.73 8.46 -12.47
N ALA A 122 -10.24 9.20 -11.47
CA ALA A 122 -10.90 10.41 -10.97
C ALA A 122 -10.90 11.54 -12.00
N LEU A 123 -9.74 11.85 -12.59
CA LEU A 123 -9.64 12.92 -13.58
C LEU A 123 -10.37 12.59 -14.89
N GLU A 124 -10.40 11.31 -15.31
CA GLU A 124 -11.17 10.86 -16.48
C GLU A 124 -12.68 11.08 -16.31
N THR A 125 -13.18 11.09 -15.08
CA THR A 125 -14.60 11.33 -14.76
C THR A 125 -14.90 12.77 -14.34
N GLY A 126 -13.88 13.63 -14.22
CA GLY A 126 -14.02 15.00 -13.71
C GLY A 126 -14.37 15.06 -12.22
N ALA A 127 -14.16 13.97 -11.48
CA ALA A 127 -14.46 13.92 -10.05
C ALA A 127 -13.44 14.74 -9.24
N ALA A 128 -13.94 15.56 -8.31
CA ALA A 128 -13.10 16.23 -7.33
C ALA A 128 -12.66 15.23 -6.26
N VAL A 129 -11.35 15.00 -6.14
CA VAL A 129 -10.77 14.05 -5.18
C VAL A 129 -9.57 14.63 -4.43
N GLU A 130 -9.39 14.17 -3.19
CA GLU A 130 -8.18 14.37 -2.41
C GLU A 130 -7.56 13.00 -2.14
N ILE A 131 -6.38 12.71 -2.70
CA ILE A 131 -5.74 11.40 -2.56
C ILE A 131 -4.55 11.50 -1.62
N VAL A 132 -4.62 10.77 -0.50
CA VAL A 132 -3.48 10.52 0.37
C VAL A 132 -2.93 9.14 0.04
N ALA A 133 -1.63 9.03 -0.13
CA ALA A 133 -0.94 7.78 -0.40
C ALA A 133 0.16 7.56 0.62
N THR A 134 0.16 6.41 1.28
CA THR A 134 1.14 6.09 2.30
C THR A 134 1.79 4.75 2.10
N ASP A 135 3.06 4.65 2.43
CA ASP A 135 3.79 3.39 2.49
C ASP A 135 4.77 3.38 3.66
N LEU A 136 5.19 2.18 4.07
CA LEU A 136 6.23 1.99 5.08
C LEU A 136 7.62 2.24 4.49
N SER A 137 7.83 1.87 3.22
CA SER A 137 9.11 2.02 2.52
C SER A 137 9.31 3.45 2.03
N GLN A 138 10.30 4.12 2.60
CA GLN A 138 10.72 5.44 2.15
C GLN A 138 11.23 5.38 0.70
N ARG A 139 11.96 4.32 0.33
CA ARG A 139 12.48 4.14 -1.04
C ARG A 139 11.37 3.97 -2.07
N ALA A 140 10.30 3.24 -1.74
CA ALA A 140 9.15 3.09 -2.63
C ALA A 140 8.42 4.42 -2.83
N LEU A 141 8.23 5.18 -1.74
CA LEU A 141 7.62 6.52 -1.79
C LEU A 141 8.43 7.53 -2.59
N GLU A 142 9.76 7.49 -2.50
CA GLU A 142 10.62 8.34 -3.32
C GLU A 142 10.36 8.09 -4.81
N LYS A 143 10.32 6.83 -5.24
CA LYS A 143 9.94 6.49 -6.61
C LYS A 143 8.52 6.97 -6.93
N ALA A 144 7.55 6.70 -6.06
CA ALA A 144 6.16 7.10 -6.27
C ALA A 144 6.01 8.62 -6.51
N ARG A 145 6.72 9.44 -5.71
CA ARG A 145 6.72 10.92 -5.81
C ARG A 145 7.31 11.44 -7.11
N THR A 146 8.29 10.75 -7.69
CA THR A 146 8.82 11.15 -9.01
C THR A 146 7.77 10.99 -10.11
N GLY A 147 6.87 10.02 -9.96
CA GLY A 147 5.92 9.62 -11.00
C GLY A 147 6.61 9.10 -12.27
N ALA A 148 7.89 8.72 -12.18
CA ALA A 148 8.70 8.27 -13.31
C ALA A 148 8.73 6.73 -13.38
N TYR A 149 8.34 6.20 -14.53
CA TYR A 149 8.25 4.76 -14.79
C TYR A 149 8.93 4.41 -16.11
N THR A 150 9.64 3.28 -16.13
CA THR A 150 10.20 2.76 -17.39
C THR A 150 9.09 2.35 -18.35
N GLY A 151 9.43 2.19 -19.64
CA GLY A 151 8.49 1.67 -20.65
C GLY A 151 7.85 0.34 -20.24
N PHE A 152 8.64 -0.59 -19.68
CA PHE A 152 8.16 -1.87 -19.18
C PHE A 152 7.13 -1.72 -18.05
N GLU A 153 7.41 -0.84 -17.09
CA GLU A 153 6.54 -0.64 -15.92
C GLU A 153 5.21 0.00 -16.29
N ILE A 154 5.23 1.02 -17.15
CA ILE A 154 4.01 1.75 -17.52
C ILE A 154 3.12 0.94 -18.46
N GLN A 155 3.71 0.16 -19.37
CA GLN A 155 2.98 -0.71 -20.29
C GLN A 155 2.34 -1.90 -19.55
N ARG A 156 2.82 -2.24 -18.34
CA ARG A 156 2.17 -3.21 -17.46
C ARG A 156 0.91 -2.61 -16.83
N GLY A 157 -0.16 -2.59 -17.62
CA GLY A 157 -1.53 -2.30 -17.17
C GLY A 157 -2.17 -1.05 -17.79
N LEU A 158 -1.39 -0.12 -18.35
CA LEU A 158 -1.92 1.02 -19.10
C LEU A 158 -1.95 0.75 -20.61
N LYS A 159 -2.97 1.31 -21.27
CA LYS A 159 -3.05 1.37 -22.74
C LYS A 159 -2.24 2.58 -23.22
N ALA A 160 -1.74 2.51 -24.46
CA ALA A 160 -0.96 3.60 -25.07
C ALA A 160 -1.69 4.96 -25.03
N GLU A 161 -3.00 4.98 -25.27
CA GLU A 161 -3.83 6.19 -25.19
C GLU A 161 -3.80 6.82 -23.79
N THR A 162 -3.96 6.00 -22.73
CA THR A 162 -3.87 6.47 -21.34
C THR A 162 -2.48 7.01 -21.01
N MET A 163 -1.43 6.35 -21.52
CA MET A 163 -0.05 6.79 -21.32
C MET A 163 0.19 8.17 -21.95
N LEU A 164 -0.14 8.33 -23.24
CA LEU A 164 0.07 9.58 -23.99
C LEU A 164 -0.75 10.76 -23.44
N ARG A 165 -1.88 10.47 -22.79
CA ARG A 165 -2.74 11.49 -22.17
C ARG A 165 -2.19 11.98 -20.85
N TRP A 166 -1.69 11.09 -19.99
CA TRP A 166 -1.44 11.38 -18.58
C TRP A 166 0.05 11.42 -18.20
N PHE A 167 0.94 11.01 -19.10
CA PHE A 167 2.37 10.97 -18.87
C PHE A 167 3.12 11.64 -20.01
N ASP A 168 4.21 12.32 -19.67
CA ASP A 168 5.17 12.84 -20.64
C ASP A 168 6.28 11.82 -20.87
N GLN A 169 6.52 11.50 -22.14
CA GLN A 169 7.58 10.60 -22.53
C GLN A 169 8.92 11.34 -22.58
N THR A 170 9.92 10.79 -21.90
CA THR A 170 11.34 11.17 -21.98
C THR A 170 12.12 10.04 -22.64
N GLU A 171 13.45 10.20 -22.77
CA GLU A 171 14.32 9.16 -23.35
C GLU A 171 14.21 7.82 -22.60
N ASP A 172 14.28 7.85 -21.26
CA ASP A 172 14.35 6.63 -20.43
C ASP A 172 13.10 6.36 -19.59
N ALA A 173 12.14 7.29 -19.53
CA ALA A 173 11.01 7.19 -18.62
C ALA A 173 9.73 7.87 -19.14
N TRP A 174 8.62 7.49 -18.54
CA TRP A 174 7.33 8.14 -18.61
C TRP A 174 7.04 8.82 -17.28
N ILE A 175 6.79 10.13 -17.30
CA ILE A 175 6.67 10.95 -16.10
C ILE A 175 5.23 11.43 -15.97
N ALA A 176 4.60 11.20 -14.81
CA ALA A 176 3.25 11.66 -14.54
C ALA A 176 3.14 13.19 -14.71
N ARG A 177 2.13 13.64 -15.47
CA ARG A 177 1.88 15.06 -15.72
C ARG A 177 1.50 15.83 -14.45
N ALA A 178 1.70 17.14 -14.47
CA ALA A 178 1.45 18.01 -13.33
C ALA A 178 0.02 17.92 -12.78
N GLU A 179 -0.98 17.77 -13.66
CA GLU A 179 -2.38 17.62 -13.29
C GLU A 179 -2.66 16.35 -12.46
N LEU A 180 -2.01 15.22 -12.76
CA LEU A 180 -2.08 14.03 -11.91
C LEU A 180 -1.42 14.30 -10.56
N ARG A 181 -0.20 14.85 -10.59
CA ARG A 181 0.61 15.09 -9.39
C ARG A 181 -0.09 16.03 -8.40
N ALA A 182 -0.85 16.99 -8.88
CA ALA A 182 -1.59 17.94 -8.05
C ALA A 182 -2.70 17.29 -7.20
N THR A 183 -3.17 16.10 -7.57
CA THR A 183 -4.26 15.40 -6.85
C THR A 183 -3.77 14.49 -5.72
N VAL A 184 -2.46 14.29 -5.58
CA VAL A 184 -1.88 13.24 -4.74
C VAL A 184 -0.91 13.79 -3.71
N HIS A 185 -1.10 13.40 -2.45
CA HIS A 185 -0.17 13.64 -1.35
C HIS A 185 0.47 12.34 -0.87
N PHE A 186 1.80 12.24 -0.98
CA PHE A 186 2.56 11.07 -0.52
C PHE A 186 3.20 11.30 0.86
N ALA A 187 2.86 10.47 1.84
CA ALA A 187 3.42 10.50 3.18
C ALA A 187 3.96 9.11 3.60
N ARG A 188 4.92 9.09 4.53
CA ARG A 188 5.36 7.83 5.14
C ARG A 188 4.43 7.50 6.31
N ALA A 189 3.93 6.27 6.37
CA ALA A 189 3.15 5.80 7.50
C ALA A 189 3.33 4.29 7.69
N ASN A 190 3.33 3.84 8.94
CA ASN A 190 3.20 2.43 9.27
C ASN A 190 1.75 2.14 9.62
N LEU A 191 1.13 1.17 8.95
CA LEU A 191 -0.28 0.84 9.19
C LEU A 191 -0.53 0.25 10.60
N LEU A 192 0.53 -0.17 11.29
CA LEU A 192 0.46 -0.60 12.68
C LEU A 192 0.36 0.57 13.67
N ASP A 193 0.86 1.75 13.29
CA ASP A 193 0.84 2.90 14.18
C ASP A 193 -0.59 3.40 14.33
N PRO A 194 -1.00 3.85 15.54
CA PRO A 194 -2.28 4.50 15.70
C PRO A 194 -2.37 5.73 14.80
N PRO A 195 -3.56 6.07 14.27
CA PRO A 195 -3.74 7.30 13.51
C PRO A 195 -3.21 8.52 14.27
N ALA A 196 -2.42 9.36 13.58
CA ALA A 196 -1.89 10.59 14.16
C ALA A 196 -2.95 11.71 14.29
N ASP A 197 -4.06 11.56 13.57
CA ASP A 197 -5.18 12.51 13.53
C ASP A 197 -6.51 11.79 13.25
N ASP A 198 -7.61 12.53 13.40
CA ASP A 198 -8.98 12.06 13.21
C ASP A 198 -9.47 12.16 11.75
N THR A 199 -8.59 12.37 10.77
CA THR A 199 -8.99 12.44 9.36
C THR A 199 -9.64 11.12 8.94
N ARG A 200 -10.79 11.19 8.26
CA ARG A 200 -11.50 10.03 7.72
C ARG A 200 -11.59 10.12 6.20
N PHE A 201 -11.67 8.96 5.56
CA PHE A 201 -11.70 8.79 4.11
C PHE A 201 -13.00 8.13 3.66
N ASP A 202 -13.47 8.52 2.48
CA ASP A 202 -14.61 7.91 1.80
C ASP A 202 -14.25 6.56 1.20
N VAL A 203 -13.03 6.46 0.69
CA VAL A 203 -12.50 5.24 0.08
C VAL A 203 -11.11 4.95 0.62
N ILE A 204 -10.88 3.72 1.06
CA ILE A 204 -9.54 3.22 1.39
C ILE A 204 -9.19 2.10 0.41
N PHE A 205 -8.05 2.20 -0.25
CA PHE A 205 -7.38 1.10 -0.94
C PHE A 205 -6.28 0.56 -0.02
N CYS A 206 -6.37 -0.70 0.39
CA CYS A 206 -5.32 -1.39 1.14
C CYS A 206 -5.12 -2.78 0.51
N ARG A 207 -4.54 -2.79 -0.69
CA ARG A 207 -4.57 -3.94 -1.58
C ARG A 207 -3.23 -4.64 -1.64
N ASN A 208 -3.25 -5.97 -1.54
CA ASN A 208 -2.07 -6.83 -1.57
C ASN A 208 -1.07 -6.52 -0.44
N VAL A 209 -1.57 -6.03 0.70
CA VAL A 209 -0.80 -5.72 1.92
C VAL A 209 -1.03 -6.78 2.99
N LEU A 210 -2.27 -7.23 3.18
CA LEU A 210 -2.70 -8.04 4.32
C LEU A 210 -2.33 -9.52 4.20
N ASN A 211 -2.14 -10.05 2.99
CA ASN A 211 -1.91 -11.48 2.73
C ASN A 211 -0.74 -12.10 3.53
N ASP A 212 0.38 -11.41 3.57
CA ASP A 212 1.61 -11.89 4.22
C ASP A 212 1.75 -11.37 5.66
N MET A 213 0.72 -10.70 6.21
CA MET A 213 0.77 -10.16 7.57
C MET A 213 0.60 -11.23 8.64
N ASP A 214 1.23 -11.02 9.78
CA ASP A 214 0.96 -11.77 11.00
C ASP A 214 -0.52 -11.59 11.42
N PRO A 215 -1.24 -12.63 11.86
CA PRO A 215 -2.69 -12.53 12.07
C PRO A 215 -3.08 -11.47 13.11
N VAL A 216 -2.31 -11.36 14.19
CA VAL A 216 -2.56 -10.35 15.25
C VAL A 216 -2.33 -8.95 14.70
N ARG A 217 -1.25 -8.77 13.94
CA ARG A 217 -0.91 -7.49 13.30
C ARG A 217 -1.90 -7.09 12.22
N ARG A 218 -2.42 -8.05 11.46
CA ARG A 218 -3.47 -7.85 10.46
C ARG A 218 -4.76 -7.35 11.12
N GLY A 219 -5.16 -7.92 12.26
CA GLY A 219 -6.30 -7.43 13.06
C GLY A 219 -6.12 -5.96 13.48
N GLN A 220 -4.95 -5.63 14.01
CA GLN A 220 -4.59 -4.25 14.38
C GLN A 220 -4.67 -3.28 13.19
N VAL A 221 -4.18 -3.68 12.00
CA VAL A 221 -4.33 -2.87 10.79
C VAL A 221 -5.79 -2.68 10.43
N LEU A 222 -6.60 -3.73 10.44
CA LEU A 222 -8.03 -3.64 10.13
C LEU A 222 -8.78 -2.67 11.08
N GLU A 223 -8.47 -2.69 12.37
CA GLU A 223 -9.00 -1.72 13.34
C GLU A 223 -8.59 -0.28 13.00
N ASN A 224 -7.33 -0.07 12.59
CA ASN A 224 -6.84 1.24 12.16
C ASN A 224 -7.56 1.72 10.89
N LEU A 225 -7.74 0.84 9.91
CA LEU A 225 -8.48 1.14 8.68
C LEU A 225 -9.95 1.47 8.99
N GLU A 226 -10.59 0.73 9.90
CA GLU A 226 -11.97 0.99 10.31
C GLU A 226 -12.12 2.39 10.92
N ARG A 227 -11.22 2.78 11.83
CA ARG A 227 -11.24 4.12 12.45
C ARG A 227 -11.12 5.24 11.41
N ARG A 228 -10.35 4.99 10.34
CA ARG A 228 -10.08 5.95 9.26
C ARG A 228 -11.12 5.95 8.15
N LEU A 229 -11.97 4.93 8.02
CA LEU A 229 -13.02 4.91 7.01
C LEU A 229 -14.27 5.64 7.54
N VAL A 230 -14.96 6.43 6.72
CA VAL A 230 -16.31 6.98 7.07
C VAL A 230 -17.35 5.86 7.19
N ASP A 231 -18.51 6.16 7.78
CA ASP A 231 -19.50 5.10 8.09
C ASP A 231 -20.22 4.56 6.85
N ASP A 232 -20.37 5.40 5.83
CA ASP A 232 -20.90 5.08 4.51
C ASP A 232 -19.80 4.84 3.46
N GLY A 233 -18.55 4.67 3.90
CA GLY A 233 -17.39 4.50 3.03
C GLY A 233 -17.15 3.06 2.60
N CYS A 234 -16.17 2.87 1.72
CA CYS A 234 -15.76 1.54 1.26
C CYS A 234 -14.25 1.29 1.37
N LEU A 235 -13.91 0.01 1.56
CA LEU A 235 -12.56 -0.52 1.63
C LEU A 235 -12.33 -1.47 0.46
N PHE A 236 -11.27 -1.22 -0.30
CA PHE A 236 -10.78 -2.12 -1.33
C PHE A 236 -9.57 -2.89 -0.81
N LEU A 237 -9.68 -4.21 -0.80
CA LEU A 237 -8.60 -5.16 -0.61
C LEU A 237 -8.26 -5.86 -1.93
N GLY A 238 -7.15 -6.59 -1.96
CA GLY A 238 -6.81 -7.49 -3.05
C GLY A 238 -7.89 -8.56 -3.25
N PRO A 239 -8.06 -9.10 -4.47
CA PRO A 239 -9.12 -10.07 -4.77
C PRO A 239 -9.03 -11.36 -3.97
N ASP A 240 -7.82 -11.72 -3.54
CA ASP A 240 -7.53 -12.92 -2.74
C ASP A 240 -7.39 -12.61 -1.24
N GLU A 241 -7.46 -11.34 -0.85
CA GLU A 241 -7.42 -10.93 0.55
C GLU A 241 -8.79 -11.11 1.20
N GLN A 242 -8.81 -11.85 2.30
CA GLN A 242 -10.01 -12.08 3.11
C GLN A 242 -9.83 -11.43 4.47
N ILE A 243 -10.92 -10.88 4.97
CA ILE A 243 -11.05 -10.49 6.37
C ILE A 243 -11.52 -11.75 7.09
N GLU A 244 -10.59 -12.43 7.76
CA GLU A 244 -10.89 -13.63 8.55
C GLU A 244 -11.85 -13.29 9.70
N GLY A 245 -12.59 -14.30 10.18
CA GLY A 245 -13.80 -14.21 11.02
C GLY A 245 -13.68 -13.54 12.39
N ASP A 246 -12.55 -12.92 12.71
CA ASP A 246 -12.30 -12.22 13.98
C ASP A 246 -12.65 -10.72 13.90
N SER A 247 -12.84 -10.17 12.69
CA SER A 247 -13.28 -8.78 12.51
C SER A 247 -14.70 -8.71 11.96
N ILE A 248 -15.64 -8.32 12.82
CA ILE A 248 -17.01 -7.98 12.42
C ILE A 248 -17.11 -6.57 11.83
N ALA A 249 -16.01 -5.81 11.74
CA ALA A 249 -15.99 -4.41 11.36
C ALA A 249 -16.37 -4.18 9.89
N PHE A 250 -16.06 -5.14 9.04
CA PHE A 250 -16.25 -5.03 7.60
C PHE A 250 -17.06 -6.20 7.05
N ARG A 251 -17.86 -5.92 6.02
CA ARG A 251 -18.64 -6.91 5.28
C ARG A 251 -18.33 -6.80 3.79
N ALA A 252 -18.08 -7.95 3.17
CA ALA A 252 -17.90 -8.04 1.72
C ALA A 252 -19.18 -7.61 0.98
N VAL A 253 -19.02 -6.89 -0.12
CA VAL A 253 -20.10 -6.51 -1.02
C VAL A 253 -20.36 -7.67 -1.98
N ALA A 254 -21.59 -8.19 -1.98
CA ALA A 254 -21.97 -9.33 -2.81
C ALA A 254 -21.70 -9.04 -4.30
N GLY A 255 -21.06 -10.00 -4.98
CA GLY A 255 -20.71 -9.88 -6.40
C GLY A 255 -19.52 -8.95 -6.71
N ARG A 256 -18.90 -8.31 -5.71
CA ARG A 256 -17.76 -7.40 -5.89
C ARG A 256 -16.56 -7.89 -5.07
N ARG A 257 -15.70 -8.70 -5.71
CA ARG A 257 -14.49 -9.24 -5.07
C ARG A 257 -13.56 -8.11 -4.61
N GLY A 258 -13.02 -8.25 -3.40
CA GLY A 258 -12.12 -7.26 -2.80
C GLY A 258 -12.81 -5.98 -2.32
N LEU A 259 -14.13 -5.82 -2.48
CA LEU A 259 -14.86 -4.64 -2.02
C LEU A 259 -15.60 -4.92 -0.71
N PHE A 260 -15.37 -4.05 0.27
CA PHE A 260 -15.93 -4.14 1.61
C PHE A 260 -16.55 -2.80 2.02
N VAL A 261 -17.54 -2.87 2.92
CA VAL A 261 -18.15 -1.72 3.59
C VAL A 261 -18.16 -1.96 5.09
N LYS A 262 -18.32 -0.91 5.90
CA LYS A 262 -18.48 -1.10 7.34
C LYS A 262 -19.72 -1.89 7.67
N SER A 263 -19.61 -2.76 8.67
CA SER A 263 -20.75 -3.43 9.26
C SER A 263 -21.62 -2.43 10.04
N PRO A 264 -22.95 -2.57 9.97
CA PRO A 264 -23.88 -1.77 10.76
C PRO A 264 -23.48 -1.69 12.24
N SER A 265 -23.55 -0.50 12.82
CA SER A 265 -23.15 -0.25 14.22
C SER A 265 -23.92 -1.11 15.24
N ALA A 266 -25.14 -1.56 14.91
CA ALA A 266 -25.92 -2.48 15.75
C ALA A 266 -25.29 -3.88 15.85
N LEU A 267 -24.75 -4.41 14.74
CA LEU A 267 -24.04 -5.70 14.74
C LEU A 267 -22.73 -5.61 15.53
N ARG A 268 -22.05 -4.45 15.47
CA ARG A 268 -20.82 -4.18 16.23
C ARG A 268 -21.03 -4.06 17.74
N ARG A 269 -22.18 -3.57 18.20
CA ARG A 269 -22.50 -3.42 19.64
C ARG A 269 -23.02 -4.69 20.29
N ALA A 270 -23.52 -5.64 19.51
CA ALA A 270 -24.16 -6.86 20.01
C ALA A 270 -23.19 -8.04 20.16
N ALA A 271 -22.02 -7.96 19.53
CA ALA A 271 -20.91 -8.89 19.67
C ALA A 271 -19.95 -8.41 20.77
#